data_AF-A0ABD0KCB9-F1
#
_entry.id   AF-A0ABD0KCB9-F1
#
_cell.length_a   1.000
_cell.length_b   1.000
_cell.length_c   1.000
_cell.angle_alpha   90.00
_cell.angle_beta   90.00
_cell.angle_gamma   90.00
#
_symmetry.space_group_name_H-M   'P 1'
#
loop_
_entity.id
_entity.type
_entity.pdbx_description
1 polymer ?
#
loop_
_entity_poly.entity_id
_entity_poly.type
_entity_poly.pdbx_seq_one_letter_code
_entity_poly.pdbx_strand_id
1 'polypeptide(L)'
;MVRLMKIWMRRILTPLGRIAVLKSLILSKLVYLWMLLPNPPDGFITKLQKTIFTFVWNNKPDKVSRKTSILNVTNGGLGIPDVRNFITALKLTWIRKLKNGKHKWVKIITNVMPILADLENFGGDLPVSHSVNDFWHDVLDALKLFSLKIDITTTDELLAEPIFYNSRILVGRRSFFIKTGMLKVFVVYRTFLIRRADSYCLMNLFGFTE
;
A
#
# COMPACT_ATOMS: atom_id res chain seq x y z
N MET A 1 -25.33 -8.02 1.01
CA MET A 1 -24.24 -8.98 0.72
C MET A 1 -24.52 -10.39 1.25
N VAL A 2 -24.69 -10.56 2.56
CA VAL A 2 -24.86 -11.89 3.19
C VAL A 2 -26.02 -12.69 2.58
N ARG A 3 -27.12 -12.04 2.19
CA ARG A 3 -28.23 -12.70 1.47
C ARG A 3 -27.79 -13.34 0.15
N LEU A 4 -26.96 -12.66 -0.64
CA LEU A 4 -26.42 -13.21 -1.89
C LEU A 4 -25.54 -14.42 -1.61
N MET A 5 -24.64 -14.34 -0.63
CA MET A 5 -23.82 -15.47 -0.20
C MET A 5 -24.69 -16.68 0.17
N LYS A 6 -25.73 -16.50 0.98
CA LYS A 6 -26.65 -17.58 1.36
C LYS A 6 -27.34 -18.23 0.16
N ILE A 7 -27.73 -17.46 -0.84
CA ILE A 7 -28.32 -17.99 -2.09
C ILE A 7 -27.31 -18.87 -2.84
N TRP A 8 -26.08 -18.38 -2.99
CA TRP A 8 -25.03 -19.11 -3.71
C TRP A 8 -24.47 -20.32 -2.93
N MET A 9 -24.57 -20.33 -1.60
CA MET A 9 -24.20 -21.47 -0.76
C MET A 9 -25.12 -22.69 -0.96
N ARG A 10 -26.39 -22.47 -1.33
CA ARG A 10 -27.34 -23.57 -1.61
C ARG A 10 -27.00 -24.33 -2.89
N ARG A 11 -26.15 -23.77 -3.76
CA ARG A 11 -25.74 -24.41 -5.02
C ARG A 11 -24.54 -25.33 -4.79
N ILE A 12 -24.49 -26.43 -5.54
CA ILE A 12 -23.37 -27.37 -5.52
C ILE A 12 -22.22 -26.74 -6.33
N LEU A 13 -21.33 -26.04 -5.63
CA LEU A 13 -20.14 -25.40 -6.20
C LEU A 13 -18.89 -25.93 -5.52
N THR A 14 -17.82 -26.07 -6.31
CA THR A 14 -16.48 -26.30 -5.79
C THR A 14 -15.99 -25.06 -5.03
N PRO A 15 -15.01 -25.17 -4.12
CA PRO A 15 -14.40 -24.01 -3.46
C PRO A 15 -13.89 -22.96 -4.45
N LEU A 16 -13.25 -23.40 -5.55
CA LEU A 16 -12.80 -22.51 -6.63
C LEU A 16 -13.98 -21.80 -7.32
N GLY A 17 -15.07 -22.51 -7.61
CA GLY A 17 -16.29 -21.91 -8.16
C GLY A 17 -16.89 -20.85 -7.23
N ARG A 18 -16.89 -21.08 -5.92
CA ARG A 18 -17.33 -20.08 -4.93
C ARG A 18 -16.38 -18.88 -4.89
N ILE A 19 -15.07 -19.08 -4.98
CA ILE A 19 -14.11 -17.98 -5.06
C ILE A 19 -14.36 -17.13 -6.31
N ALA A 20 -14.67 -17.75 -7.45
CA ALA A 20 -15.02 -17.02 -8.67
C ALA A 20 -16.28 -16.16 -8.48
N VAL A 21 -17.36 -16.72 -7.92
CA VAL A 21 -18.59 -15.99 -7.56
C VAL A 21 -18.30 -14.85 -6.59
N LEU A 22 -17.42 -15.09 -5.61
CA LEU A 22 -17.04 -14.07 -4.63
C LEU A 22 -16.35 -12.88 -5.30
N LYS A 23 -15.41 -13.12 -6.21
CA LYS A 23 -14.72 -12.06 -6.94
C LYS A 23 -15.67 -11.30 -7.88
N SER A 24 -16.48 -12.01 -8.66
CA SER A 24 -17.29 -11.39 -9.71
C SER A 24 -18.56 -10.70 -9.21
N LEU A 25 -19.23 -11.25 -8.19
CA LEU A 25 -20.55 -10.76 -7.75
C LEU A 25 -20.54 -10.07 -6.38
N ILE A 26 -19.68 -10.52 -5.46
CA ILE A 26 -19.71 -10.04 -4.08
C ILE A 26 -18.76 -8.85 -3.94
N LEU A 27 -17.49 -9.03 -4.30
CA LEU A 27 -16.49 -7.96 -4.19
C LEU A 27 -16.77 -6.80 -5.13
N SER A 28 -17.25 -7.06 -6.35
CA SER A 28 -17.59 -6.01 -7.32
C SER A 28 -18.55 -4.96 -6.78
N LYS A 29 -19.48 -5.34 -5.89
CA LYS A 29 -20.41 -4.40 -5.23
C LYS A 29 -19.75 -3.50 -4.19
N LEU A 30 -18.61 -3.92 -3.63
CA LEU A 30 -17.88 -3.20 -2.60
C LEU A 30 -16.79 -2.30 -3.16
N VAL A 31 -16.26 -2.65 -4.33
CA VAL A 31 -15.15 -1.93 -4.98
C VAL A 31 -15.41 -0.43 -5.02
N TYR A 32 -16.60 -0.01 -5.47
CA TYR A 32 -16.95 1.40 -5.57
C TYR A 32 -16.93 2.11 -4.20
N LEU A 33 -17.48 1.47 -3.16
CA LEU A 33 -17.52 2.03 -1.82
C LEU A 33 -16.11 2.20 -1.25
N TRP A 34 -15.27 1.17 -1.31
CA TRP A 34 -13.90 1.22 -0.79
C TRP A 34 -12.97 2.14 -1.58
N MET A 35 -13.24 2.30 -2.87
CA MET A 35 -12.47 3.20 -3.71
C MET A 35 -12.75 4.67 -3.41
N LEU A 36 -13.92 5.03 -2.87
CA LEU A 36 -14.34 6.43 -2.70
C LEU A 36 -14.47 6.88 -1.24
N LEU A 37 -14.84 5.98 -0.34
CA LEU A 37 -15.03 6.30 1.08
C LEU A 37 -13.76 5.99 1.88
N PRO A 38 -13.60 6.61 3.06
CA PRO A 38 -12.61 6.18 4.04
C PRO A 38 -12.72 4.68 4.36
N ASN A 39 -11.63 4.09 4.81
CA ASN A 39 -11.56 2.68 5.13
C ASN A 39 -12.58 2.33 6.21
N PRO A 40 -13.29 1.20 6.06
CA PRO A 40 -14.20 0.75 7.10
C PRO A 40 -13.39 0.35 8.35
N PRO A 41 -14.01 0.37 9.55
CA PRO A 41 -13.35 -0.05 10.77
C PRO A 41 -12.77 -1.47 10.68
N ASP A 42 -11.66 -1.72 11.36
CA ASP A 42 -10.97 -3.01 11.34
C ASP A 42 -11.87 -4.18 11.77
N GLY A 43 -12.77 -3.96 12.73
CA GLY A 43 -13.76 -4.94 13.16
C GLY A 43 -14.69 -5.38 12.03
N PHE A 44 -15.05 -4.47 11.13
CA PHE A 44 -15.84 -4.81 9.94
C PHE A 44 -15.01 -5.62 8.94
N ILE A 45 -13.76 -5.21 8.67
CA ILE A 45 -12.88 -5.90 7.71
C ILE A 45 -12.60 -7.34 8.16
N THR A 46 -12.27 -7.53 9.44
CA THR A 46 -12.02 -8.86 10.01
C THR A 46 -13.27 -9.74 9.99
N LYS A 47 -14.45 -9.18 10.30
CA LYS A 47 -15.73 -9.90 10.19
C LYS A 47 -16.05 -10.28 8.75
N LEU A 48 -15.75 -9.39 7.79
CA LEU A 48 -15.92 -9.65 6.37
C LEU A 48 -15.02 -10.80 5.92
N GLN A 49 -13.73 -10.75 6.28
CA GLN A 49 -12.77 -11.81 5.95
C GLN A 49 -13.23 -13.17 6.49
N LYS A 50 -13.70 -13.24 7.74
CA LYS A 50 -14.28 -14.47 8.32
C LYS A 50 -15.46 -14.97 7.49
N THR A 51 -16.39 -14.07 7.14
CA THR A 51 -17.57 -14.41 6.33
C THR A 51 -17.19 -14.94 4.95
N ILE A 52 -16.13 -14.39 4.34
CA ILE A 52 -15.58 -14.88 3.06
C ILE A 52 -15.08 -16.32 3.18
N PHE A 53 -14.28 -16.63 4.22
CA PHE A 53 -13.81 -18.00 4.45
C PHE A 53 -14.98 -18.96 4.68
N THR A 54 -15.95 -18.58 5.51
CA THR A 54 -17.16 -19.34 5.77
C THR A 54 -17.96 -19.62 4.48
N PHE A 55 -18.04 -18.64 3.58
CA PHE A 55 -18.70 -18.80 2.29
C PHE A 55 -17.96 -19.78 1.36
N VAL A 56 -16.63 -19.64 1.23
CA VAL A 56 -15.80 -20.49 0.36
C VAL A 56 -15.87 -21.95 0.82
N TRP A 57 -15.74 -22.20 2.12
CA TRP A 57 -15.81 -23.55 2.70
C TRP A 57 -17.24 -24.05 2.95
N ASN A 58 -18.26 -23.24 2.68
CA ASN A 58 -19.68 -23.59 2.88
C ASN A 58 -19.98 -24.08 4.30
N ASN A 59 -19.57 -23.30 5.30
CA ASN A 59 -19.67 -23.63 6.73
C ASN A 59 -18.90 -24.89 7.18
N LYS A 60 -18.08 -25.51 6.32
CA LYS A 60 -17.20 -26.62 6.69
C LYS A 60 -15.90 -26.09 7.29
N PRO A 61 -15.16 -26.90 8.07
CA PRO A 61 -13.84 -26.52 8.56
C PRO A 61 -12.88 -26.21 7.39
N ASP A 62 -12.01 -25.24 7.62
CA ASP A 62 -10.99 -24.83 6.65
C ASP A 62 -10.04 -26.02 6.39
N LYS A 63 -10.05 -26.57 5.17
CA LYS A 63 -9.19 -27.71 4.82
C LYS A 63 -7.73 -27.32 4.56
N VAL A 64 -7.50 -26.06 4.27
CA VAL A 64 -6.19 -25.49 3.95
C VAL A 64 -5.98 -24.30 4.88
N SER A 65 -4.74 -24.07 5.30
CA SER A 65 -4.41 -22.90 6.12
C SER A 65 -4.88 -21.61 5.44
N ARG A 66 -5.37 -20.64 6.21
CA ARG A 66 -5.85 -19.36 5.65
C ARG A 66 -4.75 -18.60 4.91
N LYS A 67 -3.51 -18.65 5.43
CA LYS A 67 -2.34 -18.01 4.81
C LYS A 67 -2.08 -18.60 3.42
N THR A 68 -2.08 -19.93 3.29
CA THR A 68 -1.90 -20.62 2.01
C THR A 68 -3.09 -20.38 1.08
N SER A 69 -4.32 -20.37 1.60
CA SER A 69 -5.53 -20.21 0.79
C SER A 69 -5.63 -18.85 0.09
N ILE A 70 -5.01 -17.81 0.66
CA ILE A 70 -4.96 -16.46 0.08
C ILE A 70 -4.01 -16.40 -1.13
N LEU A 71 -2.94 -17.21 -1.13
CA LEU A 71 -1.96 -17.22 -2.22
C LEU A 71 -2.62 -17.57 -3.56
N ASN A 72 -2.01 -17.11 -4.65
CA ASN A 72 -2.44 -17.45 -6.00
C ASN A 72 -2.33 -18.95 -6.26
N VAL A 73 -3.10 -19.44 -7.23
CA VAL A 73 -3.09 -20.85 -7.64
C VAL A 73 -1.70 -21.28 -8.12
N THR A 74 -0.96 -20.38 -8.80
CA THR A 74 0.43 -20.59 -9.21
C THR A 74 1.38 -20.84 -8.04
N ASN A 75 1.06 -20.34 -6.85
CA ASN A 75 1.88 -20.43 -5.64
C ASN A 75 1.32 -21.49 -4.68
N GLY A 76 0.51 -22.43 -5.18
CA GLY A 76 -0.09 -23.52 -4.39
C GLY A 76 -1.26 -23.10 -3.50
N GLY A 77 -1.80 -21.89 -3.68
CA GLY A 77 -2.97 -21.40 -2.94
C GLY A 77 -4.30 -21.57 -3.69
N LEU A 78 -5.38 -21.06 -3.10
CA LEU A 78 -6.73 -21.10 -3.70
C LEU A 78 -7.12 -19.76 -4.35
N GLY A 79 -6.34 -18.70 -4.10
CA GLY A 79 -6.61 -17.35 -4.58
C GLY A 79 -7.80 -16.68 -3.89
N ILE A 80 -8.04 -16.98 -2.61
CA ILE A 80 -9.06 -16.28 -1.80
C ILE A 80 -8.60 -14.83 -1.59
N PRO A 81 -9.43 -13.83 -1.92
CA PRO A 81 -9.07 -12.43 -1.69
C PRO A 81 -8.82 -12.13 -0.21
N ASP A 82 -7.69 -11.49 0.08
CA ASP A 82 -7.46 -10.79 1.34
C ASP A 82 -8.08 -9.40 1.23
N VAL A 83 -9.12 -9.15 2.03
CA VAL A 83 -9.90 -7.92 2.02
C VAL A 83 -9.04 -6.70 2.33
N ARG A 84 -8.09 -6.81 3.27
CA ARG A 84 -7.21 -5.69 3.63
C ARG A 84 -6.35 -5.29 2.44
N ASN A 85 -5.63 -6.26 1.88
CA ASN A 85 -4.77 -6.02 0.72
C ASN A 85 -5.57 -5.54 -0.49
N PHE A 86 -6.80 -6.02 -0.65
CA PHE A 86 -7.70 -5.58 -1.72
C PHE A 86 -8.11 -4.12 -1.56
N ILE A 87 -8.49 -3.68 -0.34
CA ILE A 87 -8.80 -2.28 -0.05
C ILE A 87 -7.55 -1.41 -0.27
N THR A 88 -6.39 -1.82 0.27
CA THR A 88 -5.11 -1.13 0.06
C THR A 88 -4.81 -0.95 -1.44
N ALA A 89 -4.98 -2.00 -2.25
CA ALA A 89 -4.77 -1.94 -3.69
C ALA A 89 -5.73 -0.95 -4.38
N LEU A 90 -6.99 -0.89 -3.95
CA LEU A 90 -7.95 0.10 -4.45
C LEU A 90 -7.52 1.53 -4.11
N LYS A 91 -7.00 1.78 -2.91
CA LYS A 91 -6.48 3.09 -2.51
C LYS A 91 -5.27 3.49 -3.35
N LEU A 92 -4.34 2.57 -3.60
CA LEU A 92 -3.17 2.80 -4.47
C LEU A 92 -3.54 3.19 -5.90
N THR A 93 -4.74 2.83 -6.39
CA THR A 93 -5.18 3.29 -7.71
C THR A 93 -5.28 4.82 -7.80
N TRP A 94 -5.52 5.51 -6.69
CA TRP A 94 -5.53 6.98 -6.64
C TRP A 94 -4.14 7.57 -6.77
N ILE A 95 -3.13 6.96 -6.15
CA ILE A 95 -1.72 7.32 -6.35
C ILE A 95 -1.33 7.19 -7.82
N ARG A 96 -1.71 6.09 -8.46
CA ARG A 96 -1.48 5.90 -9.90
C ARG A 96 -2.20 6.97 -10.75
N LYS A 97 -3.43 7.33 -10.39
CA LYS A 97 -4.19 8.39 -11.08
C LYS A 97 -3.59 9.79 -10.86
N LEU A 98 -3.03 10.07 -9.68
CA LEU A 98 -2.30 11.31 -9.40
C LEU A 98 -1.09 11.42 -10.33
N LYS A 99 -0.28 10.35 -10.42
CA LYS A 99 0.93 10.33 -11.26
C LYS A 99 0.62 10.53 -12.76
N ASN A 100 -0.41 9.86 -13.27
CA ASN A 100 -0.69 9.83 -14.70
C ASN A 100 -1.70 10.91 -15.15
N GLY A 101 -2.36 11.60 -14.22
CA GLY A 101 -3.57 12.36 -14.51
C GLY A 101 -3.33 13.86 -14.69
N LYS A 102 -3.75 14.42 -15.83
CA LYS A 102 -3.89 15.88 -16.03
C LYS A 102 -5.27 16.40 -15.61
N HIS A 103 -5.92 15.73 -14.67
CA HIS A 103 -7.30 16.05 -14.28
C HIS A 103 -7.38 17.28 -13.38
N LYS A 104 -8.50 18.03 -13.42
CA LYS A 104 -8.71 19.22 -12.59
C LYS A 104 -8.58 18.94 -11.08
N TRP A 105 -9.07 17.80 -10.62
CA TRP A 105 -8.99 17.41 -9.20
C TRP A 105 -7.54 17.18 -8.75
N VAL A 106 -6.63 16.77 -9.65
CA VAL A 106 -5.19 16.63 -9.33
C VAL A 106 -4.62 18.00 -8.98
N LYS A 107 -4.96 19.04 -9.75
CA LYS A 107 -4.52 20.42 -9.44
C LYS A 107 -5.06 20.91 -8.09
N ILE A 108 -6.30 20.56 -7.76
CA ILE A 108 -6.91 20.92 -6.47
C ILE A 108 -6.15 20.27 -5.32
N ILE A 109 -5.94 18.95 -5.40
CA ILE A 109 -5.28 18.23 -4.31
C ILE A 109 -3.79 18.56 -4.21
N THR A 110 -3.09 18.88 -5.30
CA THR A 110 -1.71 19.39 -5.23
C THR A 110 -1.65 20.79 -4.62
N ASN A 111 -2.68 21.62 -4.78
CA ASN A 111 -2.73 22.92 -4.08
C ASN A 111 -2.97 22.74 -2.57
N VAL A 112 -3.81 21.78 -2.19
CA VAL A 112 -4.08 21.44 -0.78
C VAL A 112 -2.87 20.73 -0.14
N MET A 113 -2.21 19.85 -0.90
CA MET A 113 -1.10 19.02 -0.45
C MET A 113 0.03 19.03 -1.50
N PRO A 114 0.91 20.06 -1.49
CA PRO A 114 1.96 20.23 -2.48
C PRO A 114 2.93 19.05 -2.61
N ILE A 115 3.14 18.33 -1.51
CA ILE A 115 4.02 17.15 -1.47
C ILE A 115 3.58 16.03 -2.43
N LEU A 116 2.30 15.98 -2.81
CA LEU A 116 1.79 14.99 -3.78
C LEU A 116 2.22 15.27 -5.22
N ALA A 117 2.58 16.51 -5.54
CA ALA A 117 3.02 16.86 -6.89
C ALA A 117 4.37 16.20 -7.22
N ASP A 118 5.25 16.12 -6.22
CA ASP A 118 6.62 15.60 -6.35
C ASP A 118 6.78 14.22 -5.72
N LEU A 119 5.74 13.38 -5.80
CA LEU A 119 5.70 12.07 -5.14
C LEU A 119 6.89 11.16 -5.52
N GLU A 120 7.47 11.33 -6.70
CA GLU A 120 8.63 10.55 -7.16
C GLU A 120 9.90 10.82 -6.33
N ASN A 121 9.98 11.98 -5.67
CA ASN A 121 11.11 12.37 -4.85
C ASN A 121 10.96 11.96 -3.38
N PHE A 122 9.83 11.36 -3.00
CA PHE A 122 9.50 11.02 -1.63
C PHE A 122 9.16 9.54 -1.46
N GLY A 123 9.51 9.00 -0.30
CA GLY A 123 9.11 7.65 0.11
C GLY A 123 7.65 7.58 0.56
N GLY A 124 7.25 6.43 1.09
CA GLY A 124 5.87 6.19 1.52
C GLY A 124 5.47 6.84 2.85
N ASP A 125 6.41 7.34 3.66
CA ASP A 125 6.16 7.88 5.01
C ASP A 125 5.85 9.39 5.00
N LEU A 126 4.86 9.76 4.20
CA LEU A 126 4.52 11.16 3.95
C LEU A 126 3.78 11.78 5.15
N PRO A 127 4.11 13.01 5.56
CA PRO A 127 3.36 13.73 6.56
C PRO A 127 2.00 14.11 6.00
N VAL A 128 0.96 13.91 6.80
CA VAL A 128 -0.41 14.27 6.43
C VAL A 128 -0.90 15.39 7.34
N SER A 129 -1.36 16.49 6.74
CA SER A 129 -1.98 17.58 7.50
C SER A 129 -3.35 17.15 8.03
N HIS A 130 -3.72 17.60 9.23
CA HIS A 130 -5.04 17.37 9.83
C HIS A 130 -6.20 17.98 9.04
N SER A 131 -5.91 18.92 8.13
CA SER A 131 -6.93 19.59 7.31
C SER A 131 -7.43 18.76 6.13
N VAL A 132 -6.88 17.56 5.92
CA VAL A 132 -7.22 16.68 4.80
C VAL A 132 -8.25 15.65 5.26
N ASN A 133 -9.20 15.31 4.38
CA ASN A 133 -10.18 14.25 4.64
C ASN A 133 -9.48 12.91 4.94
N ASP A 134 -10.01 12.16 5.91
CA ASP A 134 -9.64 10.78 6.29
C ASP A 134 -9.37 9.85 5.09
N PHE A 135 -10.10 10.02 3.99
CA PHE A 135 -9.86 9.28 2.76
C PHE A 135 -8.41 9.36 2.27
N TRP A 136 -7.79 10.54 2.32
CA TRP A 136 -6.41 10.72 1.85
C TRP A 136 -5.39 10.22 2.86
N HIS A 137 -5.72 10.26 4.16
CA HIS A 137 -4.92 9.55 5.17
C HIS A 137 -4.83 8.06 4.82
N ASP A 138 -5.97 7.42 4.51
CA ASP A 138 -5.99 6.02 4.09
C ASP A 138 -5.19 5.74 2.81
N VAL A 139 -5.19 6.67 1.86
CA VAL A 139 -4.43 6.52 0.59
C VAL A 139 -2.92 6.58 0.85
N LEU A 140 -2.48 7.48 1.73
CA LEU A 140 -1.07 7.63 2.08
C LEU A 140 -0.60 6.48 2.97
N ASP A 141 -1.43 6.04 3.91
CA ASP A 141 -1.17 4.83 4.70
C ASP A 141 -1.08 3.59 3.81
N ALA A 142 -1.94 3.49 2.78
CA ALA A 142 -1.83 2.42 1.80
C ALA A 142 -0.51 2.46 1.02
N LEU A 143 -0.01 3.65 0.68
CA LEU A 143 1.29 3.84 0.04
C LEU A 143 2.44 3.42 0.95
N LYS A 144 2.41 3.83 2.23
CA LYS A 144 3.39 3.42 3.24
C LYS A 144 3.43 1.90 3.44
N LEU A 145 2.26 1.28 3.57
CA LEU A 145 2.15 -0.17 3.70
C LEU A 145 2.65 -0.90 2.46
N PHE A 146 2.43 -0.32 1.28
CA PHE A 146 2.95 -0.87 0.03
C PHE A 146 4.46 -0.78 -0.05
N SER A 147 5.07 0.37 0.25
CA SER A 147 6.53 0.51 0.24
C SER A 147 7.22 -0.45 1.21
N LEU A 148 6.62 -0.70 2.39
CA LEU A 148 7.13 -1.67 3.36
C LEU A 148 7.07 -3.13 2.88
N LYS A 149 6.21 -3.46 1.92
CA LYS A 149 6.06 -4.82 1.38
C LYS A 149 6.97 -5.13 0.19
N ILE A 150 7.61 -4.12 -0.40
CA ILE A 150 8.54 -4.31 -1.52
C ILE A 150 9.88 -4.75 -0.95
N ASP A 151 10.27 -6.01 -1.14
CA ASP A 151 11.59 -6.46 -0.74
C ASP A 151 12.65 -5.81 -1.64
N ILE A 152 13.66 -5.19 -1.04
CA ILE A 152 14.84 -4.68 -1.75
C ILE A 152 15.86 -5.79 -1.72
N THR A 153 16.22 -6.30 -2.90
CA THR A 153 17.15 -7.42 -3.03
C THR A 153 18.50 -6.99 -3.58
N THR A 154 18.53 -5.90 -4.35
CA THR A 154 19.75 -5.40 -5.00
C THR A 154 20.19 -4.04 -4.46
N THR A 155 21.49 -3.75 -4.59
CA THR A 155 22.06 -2.43 -4.27
C THR A 155 21.47 -1.34 -5.15
N ASP A 156 21.21 -1.64 -6.42
CA ASP A 156 20.64 -0.67 -7.37
C ASP A 156 19.19 -0.30 -7.01
N GLU A 157 18.39 -1.27 -6.56
CA GLU A 157 17.05 -1.01 -6.02
C GLU A 157 17.09 -0.12 -4.77
N LEU A 158 18.05 -0.35 -3.87
CA LEU A 158 18.26 0.50 -2.70
C LEU A 158 18.65 1.92 -3.10
N LEU A 159 19.47 2.06 -4.15
CA LEU A 159 19.87 3.37 -4.69
C LEU A 159 18.75 4.03 -5.50
N ALA A 160 17.73 3.31 -5.95
CA ALA A 160 16.56 3.90 -6.59
C ALA A 160 15.54 4.45 -5.57
N GLU A 161 15.63 4.03 -4.30
CA GLU A 161 14.71 4.48 -3.26
C GLU A 161 14.86 5.99 -2.96
N PRO A 162 13.73 6.70 -2.78
CA PRO A 162 13.74 8.08 -2.32
C PRO A 162 14.35 8.21 -0.92
N ILE A 163 15.14 9.25 -0.69
CA ILE A 163 15.80 9.48 0.61
C ILE A 163 14.81 10.04 1.64
N PHE A 164 14.00 11.01 1.22
CA PHE A 164 13.11 11.73 2.11
C PHE A 164 11.82 10.98 2.34
N TYR A 165 11.27 11.07 3.55
CA TYR A 165 10.03 10.38 3.93
C TYR A 165 10.06 8.87 3.62
N ASN A 166 11.22 8.24 3.80
CA ASN A 166 11.39 6.80 3.63
C ASN A 166 11.42 6.11 4.99
N SER A 167 10.51 5.16 5.23
CA SER A 167 10.49 4.38 6.47
C SER A 167 11.73 3.51 6.69
N ARG A 168 12.53 3.27 5.64
CA ARG A 168 13.77 2.48 5.70
C ARG A 168 15.01 3.32 6.02
N ILE A 169 14.96 4.62 5.72
CA ILE A 169 16.08 5.55 5.92
C ILE A 169 15.67 6.53 7.03
N LEU A 170 16.13 6.25 8.25
CA LEU A 170 15.72 6.98 9.45
C LEU A 170 16.88 7.76 10.05
N VAL A 171 16.61 8.98 10.49
CA VAL A 171 17.53 9.81 11.29
C VAL A 171 16.84 10.05 12.63
N GLY A 172 17.46 9.65 13.74
CA GLY A 172 16.82 9.72 15.06
C GLY A 172 15.52 8.91 15.14
N ARG A 173 15.45 7.77 14.43
CA ARG A 173 14.26 6.88 14.33
C ARG A 173 13.02 7.50 13.65
N ARG A 174 13.18 8.63 12.95
CA ARG A 174 12.10 9.23 12.16
C ARG A 174 12.57 9.42 10.72
N SER A 175 11.64 9.35 9.79
CA SER A 175 11.90 9.82 8.44
C SER A 175 12.05 11.35 8.46
N PHE A 176 12.78 11.89 7.50
CA PHE A 176 13.15 13.29 7.52
C PHE A 176 12.99 13.95 6.15
N PHE A 177 12.94 15.28 6.17
CA PHE A 177 12.94 16.13 5.00
C PHE A 177 13.79 17.36 5.27
N ILE A 178 14.63 17.72 4.30
CA ILE A 178 15.48 18.89 4.37
C ILE A 178 15.06 19.86 3.26
N LYS A 179 14.83 21.12 3.61
CA LYS A 179 14.40 22.14 2.64
C LYS A 179 15.50 22.43 1.61
N THR A 180 15.06 22.71 0.38
CA THR A 180 15.75 22.77 -0.92
C THR A 180 17.13 23.45 -1.03
N GLY A 181 17.59 24.21 -0.03
CA GLY A 181 18.95 24.78 -0.02
C GLY A 181 20.07 23.75 0.16
N MET A 182 19.86 22.70 0.96
CA MET A 182 20.87 21.66 1.24
C MET A 182 20.80 20.45 0.29
N LEU A 183 19.77 20.39 -0.55
CA LEU A 183 19.52 19.29 -1.49
C LEU A 183 20.61 19.20 -2.57
N LYS A 184 21.13 20.33 -3.05
CA LYS A 184 22.29 20.36 -3.98
C LYS A 184 23.53 19.74 -3.35
N VAL A 185 23.74 19.96 -2.06
CA VAL A 185 24.87 19.39 -1.31
C VAL A 185 24.68 17.87 -1.22
N PHE A 186 23.53 17.38 -0.78
CA PHE A 186 23.27 15.94 -0.63
C PHE A 186 23.31 15.12 -1.93
N VAL A 187 22.79 15.65 -3.05
CA VAL A 187 22.85 14.96 -4.35
C VAL A 187 24.30 14.80 -4.81
N VAL A 188 25.15 15.81 -4.56
CA VAL A 188 26.60 15.75 -4.80
C VAL A 188 27.26 14.74 -3.86
N TYR A 189 26.88 14.68 -2.57
CA TYR A 189 27.42 13.68 -1.66
C TYR A 189 26.97 12.25 -2.00
N ARG A 190 25.78 12.05 -2.58
CA ARG A 190 25.31 10.73 -3.04
C ARG A 190 26.20 10.19 -4.16
N THR A 191 26.57 11.02 -5.14
CA THR A 191 27.52 10.63 -6.19
C THR A 191 28.94 10.45 -5.67
N PHE A 192 29.38 11.23 -4.68
CA PHE A 192 30.70 11.07 -4.05
C PHE A 192 30.83 9.86 -3.12
N LEU A 193 29.80 9.51 -2.35
CA LEU A 193 29.77 8.31 -1.51
C LEU A 193 29.87 7.03 -2.35
N ILE A 194 29.23 7.01 -3.52
CA ILE A 194 29.26 5.87 -4.45
C ILE A 194 30.64 5.73 -5.11
N ARG A 195 31.30 6.84 -5.49
CA ARG A 195 32.62 6.80 -6.14
C ARG A 195 33.75 6.34 -5.20
N ARG A 196 33.50 6.29 -3.89
CA ARG A 196 34.45 5.82 -2.86
C ARG A 196 34.22 4.37 -2.44
N ALA A 197 33.20 3.69 -2.98
CA ALA A 197 32.70 2.40 -2.50
C ALA A 197 33.43 1.15 -3.04
N ASP A 198 34.76 1.13 -2.97
CA ASP A 198 35.50 -0.14 -2.74
C ASP A 198 35.60 -0.46 -1.23
N SER A 199 35.02 0.37 -0.35
CA SER A 199 34.88 0.08 1.08
C SER A 199 33.69 0.83 1.68
N TYR A 200 32.74 0.09 2.28
CA TYR A 200 31.55 0.63 2.91
C TYR A 200 31.90 1.31 4.24
N CYS A 201 31.48 2.57 4.44
CA CYS A 201 31.54 3.22 5.75
C CYS A 201 30.18 3.84 6.12
N LEU A 202 29.68 3.42 7.27
CA LEU A 202 28.46 3.90 7.92
C LEU A 202 28.64 5.33 8.43
N MET A 203 27.72 6.21 8.00
CA MET A 203 26.92 7.12 8.84
C MET A 203 27.61 7.67 10.11
N ASN A 204 28.59 8.56 9.98
CA ASN A 204 29.20 9.29 11.11
C ASN A 204 29.63 10.73 10.73
N LEU A 205 28.82 11.47 9.95
CA LEU A 205 29.21 12.80 9.46
C LEU A 205 28.19 13.93 9.67
N PHE A 206 27.21 13.77 10.57
CA PHE A 206 26.36 14.90 10.98
C PHE A 206 26.82 15.48 12.31
N GLY A 207 27.96 16.17 12.29
CA GLY A 207 28.23 17.26 13.21
C GLY A 207 27.47 18.49 12.70
N PHE A 208 26.36 18.84 13.34
CA PHE A 208 25.79 20.18 13.22
C PHE A 208 26.73 21.14 13.94
N THR A 209 27.32 22.10 13.22
CA THR A 209 27.90 23.31 13.81
C THR A 209 27.24 24.51 13.15
N GLU A 210 26.46 25.20 13.98
CA GLU A 210 25.88 26.57 13.91
C GLU A 210 25.12 27.02 12.65
#